data_AF-A0AAD6CLP7-F1
#
_entry.id   AF-A0AAD6CLP7-F1
#
_cell.length_a   1.000
_cell.length_b   1.000
_cell.length_c   1.000
_cell.angle_alpha   90.00
_cell.angle_beta   90.00
_cell.angle_gamma   90.00
#
_symmetry.space_group_name_H-M   'P 1'
#
loop_
_entity.id
_entity.type
_entity.pdbx_description
1 polymer ?
#
loop_
_entity_poly.entity_id
_entity_poly.type
_entity_poly.pdbx_seq_one_letter_code
_entity_poly.pdbx_strand_id
1 'polypeptide(L)'
;MLYDSNPISSPSMAPHHAMPTPPWPLTPPDGSGPPPTVAKDVSSIVTAIHVMSTERAALEHLERLYQTDARAQQELARAVDQIARSVRDGGKLVICGVGKSGKIGRKIEATMNSLGIYSAFLHPTEALHGDLGLVRPHDTMLLISFSGRSPELLSMLPHIPASVPIIALTSHTDPLACPLLSLHGPLGSGILLPAPIHEGEEASLGVSAPTSSTTVALCLGDALAIATARKLHTAPGKGPADVFRSHHPGGAIGAATAAAAMAETPWTTPSSAVSTTTFDSPSSSISLQWEDLNSSASIPPFTLQPPPEHRLIPSNILVSLNQIPTVASATAKGPGDIRLLDILLAAIQHPNAKSWVFLSPTEIAPPRMIRSLLSRQTDVDLCVSEAVAKDPEQPLTVARADWCLVPESTPLAELRRLVSTSRGGSTPIAVIAVMKDITSPSSCVGVVEAEDLWGE
;
A
#
# COMPACT_ATOMS: atom_id res chain seq x y z
N MET A 1 -33.39 -70.70 -41.67
CA MET A 1 -32.36 -71.29 -40.78
C MET A 1 -32.80 -70.90 -39.38
N LEU A 2 -33.48 -71.79 -38.63
CA LEU A 2 -32.90 -72.84 -37.75
C LEU A 2 -32.04 -72.18 -36.63
N TYR A 3 -32.25 -72.41 -35.32
CA TYR A 3 -33.18 -73.30 -34.59
C TYR A 3 -33.42 -72.78 -33.16
N ASP A 4 -34.48 -73.26 -32.50
CA ASP A 4 -34.69 -73.14 -31.05
C ASP A 4 -33.69 -73.98 -30.22
N SER A 5 -33.67 -73.73 -28.90
CA SER A 5 -33.58 -74.71 -27.78
C SER A 5 -32.53 -74.43 -26.68
N ASN A 6 -33.04 -74.05 -25.49
CA ASN A 6 -32.49 -74.46 -24.18
C ASN A 6 -32.71 -75.99 -23.96
N PRO A 7 -32.16 -76.70 -22.94
CA PRO A 7 -31.62 -76.22 -21.64
C PRO A 7 -30.33 -76.96 -21.13
N ILE A 8 -29.91 -76.72 -19.87
CA ILE A 8 -29.61 -77.74 -18.80
C ILE A 8 -29.00 -77.05 -17.53
N SER A 9 -29.09 -77.70 -16.37
CA SER A 9 -29.09 -77.10 -15.01
C SER A 9 -27.94 -77.51 -14.06
N SER A 10 -27.55 -76.58 -13.16
CA SER A 10 -27.05 -76.72 -11.76
C SER A 10 -25.82 -77.62 -11.43
N PRO A 11 -24.92 -77.18 -10.53
CA PRO A 11 -25.04 -77.41 -9.06
C PRO A 11 -24.75 -76.13 -8.22
N SER A 12 -25.36 -75.88 -7.05
CA SER A 12 -25.27 -76.48 -5.68
C SER A 12 -24.08 -76.01 -4.81
N MET A 13 -24.34 -75.79 -3.51
CA MET A 13 -23.53 -74.97 -2.57
C MET A 13 -22.45 -75.73 -1.77
N ALA A 14 -21.42 -75.00 -1.32
CA ALA A 14 -20.72 -75.22 -0.04
C ALA A 14 -20.08 -73.90 0.48
N PRO A 15 -19.89 -73.71 1.80
CA PRO A 15 -19.57 -72.40 2.39
C PRO A 15 -18.06 -72.17 2.59
N HIS A 16 -17.60 -70.91 2.47
CA HIS A 16 -16.26 -70.50 2.89
C HIS A 16 -16.26 -69.88 4.29
N HIS A 17 -15.27 -70.27 5.10
CA HIS A 17 -15.11 -69.92 6.50
C HIS A 17 -14.94 -68.41 6.74
N ALA A 18 -15.58 -67.90 7.79
CA ALA A 18 -15.24 -66.62 8.39
C ALA A 18 -13.88 -66.71 9.11
N MET A 19 -12.95 -65.82 8.78
CA MET A 19 -11.72 -65.60 9.55
C MET A 19 -12.04 -64.72 10.79
N PRO A 20 -11.44 -64.99 11.95
CA PRO A 20 -11.67 -64.19 13.15
C PRO A 20 -11.05 -62.80 13.02
N THR A 21 -11.76 -61.77 13.48
CA THR A 21 -11.24 -60.42 13.62
C THR A 21 -10.17 -60.36 14.71
N PRO A 22 -9.06 -59.62 14.51
CA PRO A 22 -8.12 -59.37 15.59
C PRO A 22 -8.77 -58.49 16.68
N PRO A 23 -8.45 -58.70 17.98
CA PRO A 23 -8.97 -57.85 19.04
C PRO A 23 -8.42 -56.43 18.93
N TRP A 24 -9.29 -55.44 19.12
CA TRP A 24 -8.92 -54.03 19.14
C TRP A 24 -8.02 -53.74 20.35
N PRO A 25 -6.93 -52.95 20.21
CA PRO A 25 -6.15 -52.51 21.36
C PRO A 25 -7.00 -51.62 22.28
N LEU A 26 -7.23 -52.07 23.52
CA LEU A 26 -7.87 -51.26 24.56
C LEU A 26 -6.86 -50.27 25.15
N THR A 27 -6.52 -49.24 24.39
CA THR A 27 -5.73 -48.11 24.87
C THR A 27 -6.09 -46.86 24.06
N PRO A 28 -6.48 -45.73 24.68
CA PRO A 28 -6.67 -44.49 23.95
C PRO A 28 -5.35 -44.08 23.26
N PRO A 29 -5.39 -43.46 22.07
CA PRO A 29 -4.19 -42.90 21.47
C PRO A 29 -3.70 -41.72 22.33
N ASP A 30 -2.44 -41.78 22.78
CA ASP A 30 -1.82 -40.69 23.53
C ASP A 30 -1.83 -39.40 22.71
N GLY A 31 -2.49 -38.36 23.22
CA GLY A 31 -2.61 -37.05 22.59
C GLY A 31 -1.33 -36.22 22.65
N SER A 32 -0.24 -36.71 22.06
CA SER A 32 1.09 -36.08 22.08
C SER A 32 1.77 -35.97 20.71
N GLY A 33 1.00 -35.99 19.62
CA GLY A 33 1.46 -35.39 18.37
C GLY A 33 1.53 -33.86 18.53
N PRO A 34 2.59 -33.16 18.04
CA PRO A 34 2.57 -31.71 18.00
C PRO A 34 1.35 -31.26 17.16
N PRO A 35 0.65 -30.18 17.55
CA PRO A 35 -0.47 -29.68 16.76
C PRO A 35 -0.01 -29.34 15.33
N PRO A 36 -0.91 -29.44 14.33
CA PRO A 36 -0.58 -29.03 12.97
C PRO A 36 -0.03 -27.58 12.99
N THR A 37 0.91 -27.29 12.10
CA THR A 37 1.71 -26.06 12.09
C THR A 37 0.93 -24.82 11.66
N VAL A 38 -0.04 -24.39 12.48
CA VAL A 38 -0.88 -23.19 12.30
C VAL A 38 -0.07 -21.88 12.42
N ALA A 39 1.15 -21.94 12.97
CA ALA A 39 1.95 -20.75 13.34
C ALA A 39 2.37 -19.82 12.19
N LYS A 40 2.32 -20.25 10.92
CA LYS A 40 2.67 -19.38 9.78
C LYS A 40 1.50 -18.53 9.24
N ASP A 41 0.29 -19.08 9.18
CA ASP A 41 -0.87 -18.34 8.64
C ASP A 41 -1.36 -17.22 9.57
N VAL A 42 -1.17 -17.36 10.88
CA VAL A 42 -1.54 -16.29 11.83
C VAL A 42 -0.77 -15.00 11.54
N SER A 43 0.50 -15.08 11.12
CA SER A 43 1.33 -13.90 10.84
C SER A 43 0.90 -13.13 9.59
N SER A 44 0.48 -13.83 8.52
CA SER A 44 -0.01 -13.19 7.29
C SER A 44 -1.40 -12.58 7.51
N ILE A 45 -2.27 -13.27 8.25
CA ILE A 45 -3.60 -12.77 8.64
C ILE A 45 -3.48 -11.52 9.51
N VAL A 46 -2.62 -11.51 10.53
CA VAL A 46 -2.36 -10.32 11.38
C VAL A 46 -1.85 -9.14 10.54
N THR A 47 -0.94 -9.40 9.59
CA THR A 47 -0.43 -8.35 8.68
C THR A 47 -1.54 -7.79 7.79
N ALA A 48 -2.41 -8.62 7.23
CA ALA A 48 -3.54 -8.19 6.41
C ALA A 48 -4.55 -7.35 7.23
N ILE A 49 -4.90 -7.79 8.44
CA ILE A 49 -5.76 -7.06 9.37
C ILE A 49 -5.14 -5.70 9.76
N HIS A 50 -3.82 -5.65 9.92
CA HIS A 50 -3.10 -4.40 10.20
C HIS A 50 -3.17 -3.40 9.04
N VAL A 51 -2.96 -3.84 7.79
CA VAL A 51 -3.17 -3.01 6.59
C VAL A 51 -4.60 -2.47 6.54
N MET A 52 -5.60 -3.34 6.69
CA MET A 52 -7.02 -2.95 6.70
C MET A 52 -7.34 -1.95 7.81
N SER A 53 -6.75 -2.12 8.99
CA SER A 53 -6.94 -1.22 10.14
C SER A 53 -6.29 0.14 9.93
N THR A 54 -5.12 0.16 9.28
CA THR A 54 -4.38 1.38 8.91
C THR A 54 -5.14 2.18 7.85
N GLU A 55 -5.64 1.52 6.80
CA GLU A 55 -6.46 2.17 5.78
C GLU A 55 -7.78 2.71 6.37
N ARG A 56 -8.43 1.97 7.27
CA ARG A 56 -9.61 2.46 8.01
C ARG A 56 -9.28 3.71 8.84
N ALA A 57 -8.17 3.74 9.55
CA ALA A 57 -7.75 4.90 10.33
C ALA A 57 -7.41 6.12 9.44
N ALA A 58 -6.86 5.89 8.25
CA ALA A 58 -6.64 6.95 7.26
C ALA A 58 -7.98 7.54 6.75
N LEU A 59 -8.99 6.71 6.50
CA LEU A 59 -10.33 7.16 6.13
C LEU A 59 -11.04 7.91 7.28
N GLU A 60 -10.90 7.44 8.52
CA GLU A 60 -11.43 8.13 9.71
C GLU A 60 -10.78 9.52 9.92
N HIS A 61 -9.48 9.65 9.61
CA HIS A 61 -8.77 10.93 9.62
C HIS A 61 -9.26 11.86 8.51
N LEU A 62 -9.46 11.35 7.29
CA LEU A 62 -10.02 12.09 6.16
C LEU A 62 -11.45 12.60 6.46
N GLU A 63 -12.31 11.75 7.03
CA GLU A 63 -13.66 12.12 7.44
C GLU A 63 -13.63 13.24 8.49
N ARG A 64 -12.81 13.07 9.54
CA ARG A 64 -12.63 14.08 10.60
C ARG A 64 -12.15 15.42 10.03
N LEU A 65 -11.22 15.41 9.08
CA LEU A 65 -10.77 16.63 8.38
C LEU A 65 -11.95 17.34 7.71
N TYR A 66 -12.72 16.64 6.88
CA TYR A 66 -13.87 17.23 6.19
C TYR A 66 -15.07 17.55 7.10
N GLN A 67 -15.14 17.02 8.32
CA GLN A 67 -16.12 17.42 9.34
C GLN A 67 -15.72 18.67 10.12
N THR A 68 -14.43 18.92 10.32
CA THR A 68 -13.92 19.95 11.26
C THR A 68 -13.20 21.12 10.61
N ASP A 69 -12.60 20.94 9.43
CA ASP A 69 -11.89 22.00 8.69
C ASP A 69 -12.85 22.71 7.70
N ALA A 70 -13.23 23.93 8.07
CA ALA A 70 -14.09 24.78 7.25
C ALA A 70 -13.49 25.16 5.88
N ARG A 71 -12.16 25.19 5.75
CA ARG A 71 -11.48 25.44 4.47
C ARG A 71 -11.59 24.22 3.58
N ALA A 72 -11.34 23.02 4.11
CA ALA A 72 -11.52 21.77 3.37
C ALA A 72 -12.97 21.64 2.85
N GLN A 73 -13.97 21.94 3.69
CA GLN A 73 -15.38 21.99 3.30
C GLN A 73 -15.66 23.00 2.16
N GLN A 74 -15.14 24.22 2.28
CA GLN A 74 -15.30 25.26 1.24
C GLN A 74 -14.63 24.87 -0.07
N GLU A 75 -13.42 24.31 -0.05
CA GLU A 75 -12.73 23.86 -1.26
C GLU A 75 -13.44 22.67 -1.93
N LEU A 76 -13.99 21.74 -1.16
CA LEU A 76 -14.81 20.64 -1.71
C LEU A 76 -16.08 21.17 -2.38
N ALA A 77 -16.78 22.14 -1.76
CA ALA A 77 -17.92 22.80 -2.37
C ALA A 77 -17.50 23.55 -3.65
N ARG A 78 -16.38 24.30 -3.64
CA ARG A 78 -15.81 24.95 -4.83
C ARG A 78 -15.50 23.95 -5.94
N ALA A 79 -14.94 22.78 -5.62
CA ALA A 79 -14.63 21.74 -6.60
C ALA A 79 -15.90 21.18 -7.27
N VAL A 80 -16.89 20.80 -6.47
CA VAL A 80 -18.21 20.34 -6.95
C VAL A 80 -18.86 21.40 -7.85
N ASP A 81 -18.85 22.66 -7.43
CA ASP A 81 -19.43 23.79 -8.17
C ASP A 81 -18.66 24.14 -9.45
N GLN A 82 -17.34 23.91 -9.47
CA GLN A 82 -16.50 24.11 -10.64
C GLN A 82 -16.72 23.02 -11.69
N ILE A 83 -16.69 21.73 -11.29
CA ILE A 83 -16.96 20.61 -12.20
C ILE A 83 -18.38 20.72 -12.77
N ALA A 84 -19.37 20.99 -11.92
CA ALA A 84 -20.75 21.15 -12.35
C ALA A 84 -20.98 22.39 -13.23
N ARG A 85 -20.11 23.41 -13.20
CA ARG A 85 -20.13 24.52 -14.18
C ARG A 85 -19.52 24.07 -15.50
N SER A 86 -18.28 23.56 -15.51
CA SER A 86 -17.62 23.08 -16.73
C SER A 86 -18.48 22.11 -17.54
N VAL A 87 -19.14 21.14 -16.90
CA VAL A 87 -20.02 20.18 -17.60
C VAL A 87 -21.28 20.86 -18.20
N ARG A 88 -21.88 21.85 -17.52
CA ARG A 88 -23.02 22.60 -18.05
C ARG A 88 -22.63 23.53 -19.21
N ASP A 89 -21.41 24.06 -19.16
CA ASP A 89 -20.83 24.93 -20.19
C ASP A 89 -20.25 24.14 -21.39
N GLY A 90 -20.46 22.82 -21.44
CA GLY A 90 -20.02 21.94 -22.54
C GLY A 90 -18.56 21.50 -22.49
N GLY A 91 -17.84 21.80 -21.41
CA GLY A 91 -16.53 21.25 -21.08
C GLY A 91 -16.62 19.89 -20.36
N LYS A 92 -15.46 19.37 -19.95
CA LYS A 92 -15.32 18.11 -19.21
C LYS A 92 -14.37 18.19 -18.03
N LEU A 93 -14.39 17.18 -17.16
CA LEU A 93 -13.37 16.98 -16.15
C LEU A 93 -12.19 16.16 -16.71
N VAL A 94 -11.02 16.76 -16.85
CA VAL A 94 -9.80 16.05 -17.27
C VAL A 94 -9.04 15.60 -16.03
N ILE A 95 -8.91 14.29 -15.82
CA ILE A 95 -8.28 13.71 -14.63
C ILE A 95 -6.86 13.26 -14.98
N CYS A 96 -5.88 13.67 -14.18
CA CYS A 96 -4.46 13.44 -14.45
C CYS A 96 -3.72 12.93 -13.21
N GLY A 97 -2.78 12.01 -13.41
CA GLY A 97 -1.93 11.48 -12.34
C GLY A 97 -0.97 10.40 -12.85
N VAL A 98 0.13 10.18 -12.13
CA VAL A 98 1.15 9.17 -12.44
C VAL A 98 1.06 7.94 -11.55
N GLY A 99 1.60 6.81 -12.01
CA GLY A 99 1.75 5.59 -11.20
C GLY A 99 0.44 5.10 -10.56
N LYS A 100 0.46 4.90 -9.24
CA LYS A 100 -0.71 4.46 -8.47
C LYS A 100 -1.81 5.52 -8.44
N SER A 101 -1.47 6.80 -8.27
CA SER A 101 -2.41 7.92 -8.36
C SER A 101 -3.10 8.00 -9.73
N GLY A 102 -2.39 7.70 -10.81
CA GLY A 102 -2.97 7.58 -12.17
C GLY A 102 -3.98 6.43 -12.29
N LYS A 103 -3.74 5.29 -11.65
CA LYS A 103 -4.73 4.18 -11.58
C LYS A 103 -5.99 4.58 -10.83
N ILE A 104 -5.86 5.29 -9.70
CA ILE A 104 -7.00 5.86 -8.97
C ILE A 104 -7.74 6.89 -9.84
N GLY A 105 -7.02 7.75 -10.57
CA GLY A 105 -7.61 8.69 -11.52
C GLY A 105 -8.49 8.05 -12.58
N ARG A 106 -8.08 6.91 -13.16
CA ARG A 106 -8.90 6.13 -14.10
C ARG A 106 -10.15 5.51 -13.46
N LYS A 107 -10.09 5.10 -12.18
CA LYS A 107 -11.28 4.64 -11.44
C LYS A 107 -12.25 5.81 -11.25
N ILE A 108 -11.75 6.98 -10.83
CA ILE A 108 -12.57 8.18 -10.63
C ILE A 108 -13.20 8.62 -11.96
N GLU A 109 -12.46 8.64 -13.07
CA GLU A 109 -12.98 8.90 -14.43
C GLU A 109 -14.14 7.94 -14.78
N ALA A 110 -13.94 6.63 -14.64
CA ALA A 110 -14.99 5.65 -14.90
C ALA A 110 -16.24 5.88 -14.02
N THR A 111 -16.04 6.30 -12.77
CA THR A 111 -17.13 6.61 -11.81
C THR A 111 -17.87 7.89 -12.21
N MET A 112 -17.15 8.94 -12.58
CA MET A 112 -17.69 10.21 -13.09
C MET A 112 -18.53 9.98 -14.34
N ASN A 113 -17.99 9.29 -15.34
CA ASN A 113 -18.68 8.97 -16.59
C ASN A 113 -19.93 8.09 -16.35
N SER A 114 -19.85 7.10 -15.46
CA SER A 114 -21.02 6.28 -15.07
C SER A 114 -22.15 7.10 -14.44
N LEU A 115 -21.81 8.21 -13.76
CA LEU A 115 -22.75 9.15 -13.17
C LEU A 115 -23.12 10.32 -14.11
N GLY A 116 -22.80 10.22 -15.40
CA GLY A 116 -23.11 11.27 -16.40
C GLY A 116 -22.34 12.58 -16.21
N ILE A 117 -21.20 12.55 -15.52
CA ILE A 117 -20.25 13.66 -15.43
C ILE A 117 -19.18 13.41 -16.50
N TYR A 118 -19.26 14.14 -17.62
CA TYR A 118 -18.32 13.89 -18.72
C TYR A 118 -16.88 14.17 -18.29
N SER A 119 -16.04 13.15 -18.42
CA SER A 119 -14.67 13.15 -17.96
C SER A 119 -13.76 12.30 -18.85
N ALA A 120 -12.46 12.60 -18.81
CA ALA A 120 -11.44 11.86 -19.55
C ALA A 120 -10.14 11.79 -18.75
N PHE A 121 -9.47 10.63 -18.76
CA PHE A 121 -8.13 10.50 -18.17
C PHE A 121 -7.03 10.97 -19.13
N LEU A 122 -6.10 11.79 -18.63
CA LEU A 122 -4.91 12.26 -19.35
C LEU A 122 -3.66 11.85 -18.58
N HIS A 123 -2.75 11.10 -19.19
CA HIS A 123 -1.46 10.78 -18.59
C HIS A 123 -0.48 11.96 -18.82
N PRO A 124 0.21 12.49 -17.80
CA PRO A 124 0.96 13.74 -17.95
C PRO A 124 2.19 13.59 -18.87
N THR A 125 2.80 12.41 -18.91
CA THR A 125 3.89 12.13 -19.87
C THR A 125 3.38 12.21 -21.32
N GLU A 126 2.20 11.65 -21.62
CA GLU A 126 1.63 11.70 -22.98
C GLU A 126 1.16 13.12 -23.32
N ALA A 127 0.64 13.86 -22.33
CA ALA A 127 0.23 15.25 -22.48
C ALA A 127 1.38 16.12 -23.02
N LEU A 128 2.57 15.97 -22.44
CA LEU A 128 3.80 16.65 -22.87
C LEU A 128 4.30 16.23 -24.27
N HIS A 129 3.80 15.13 -24.83
CA HIS A 129 4.13 14.62 -26.17
C HIS A 129 3.00 14.81 -27.21
N GLY A 130 1.91 15.51 -26.86
CA GLY A 130 0.88 15.93 -27.80
C GLY A 130 -0.55 15.85 -27.25
N ASP A 131 -0.82 14.97 -26.28
CA ASP A 131 -2.17 14.71 -25.79
C ASP A 131 -2.77 15.87 -24.97
N LEU A 132 -1.98 16.91 -24.66
CA LEU A 132 -2.49 18.13 -24.01
C LEU A 132 -3.56 18.84 -24.86
N GLY A 133 -3.60 18.60 -26.19
CA GLY A 133 -4.71 19.02 -27.06
C GLY A 133 -6.08 18.43 -26.69
N LEU A 134 -6.14 17.45 -25.79
CA LEU A 134 -7.37 16.98 -25.15
C LEU A 134 -8.02 18.08 -24.28
N VAL A 135 -7.22 18.96 -23.67
CA VAL A 135 -7.68 20.02 -22.74
C VAL A 135 -8.22 21.21 -23.52
N ARG A 136 -9.43 21.66 -23.18
CA ARG A 136 -10.13 22.79 -23.82
C ARG A 136 -10.43 23.91 -22.82
N PRO A 137 -10.63 25.17 -23.26
CA PRO A 137 -10.78 26.32 -22.37
C PRO A 137 -11.92 26.25 -21.33
N HIS A 138 -12.97 25.46 -21.57
CA HIS A 138 -14.12 25.26 -20.66
C HIS A 138 -13.97 24.05 -19.73
N ASP A 139 -12.91 23.26 -19.89
CA ASP A 139 -12.65 22.10 -19.04
C ASP A 139 -12.20 22.52 -17.63
N THR A 140 -12.26 21.57 -16.70
CA THR A 140 -11.60 21.65 -15.39
C THR A 140 -10.61 20.49 -15.29
N MET A 141 -9.41 20.71 -14.73
CA MET A 141 -8.44 19.64 -14.50
C MET A 141 -8.43 19.20 -13.04
N LEU A 142 -8.41 17.88 -12.81
CA LEU A 142 -8.17 17.26 -11.51
C LEU A 142 -6.80 16.57 -11.54
N LEU A 143 -5.84 17.13 -10.81
CA LEU A 143 -4.47 16.61 -10.69
C LEU A 143 -4.34 15.81 -9.39
N ILE A 144 -4.02 14.52 -9.50
CA ILE A 144 -3.91 13.60 -8.35
C ILE A 144 -2.44 13.26 -8.11
N SER A 145 -1.89 13.71 -6.98
CA SER A 145 -0.54 13.39 -6.53
C SER A 145 -0.45 13.55 -5.02
N PHE A 146 -0.19 12.45 -4.31
CA PHE A 146 -0.07 12.48 -2.85
C PHE A 146 0.96 13.52 -2.38
N SER A 147 2.16 13.54 -2.96
CA SER A 147 3.21 14.49 -2.60
C SER A 147 3.02 15.92 -3.15
N GLY A 148 2.04 16.14 -4.05
CA GLY A 148 1.86 17.38 -4.81
C GLY A 148 3.11 17.84 -5.60
N ARG A 149 4.09 16.95 -5.80
CA ARG A 149 5.43 17.26 -6.31
C ARG A 149 5.89 16.35 -7.47
N SER A 150 4.99 15.57 -8.06
CA SER A 150 5.30 14.70 -9.20
C SER A 150 5.90 15.51 -10.36
N PRO A 151 7.15 15.24 -10.80
CA PRO A 151 7.84 16.05 -11.81
C PRO A 151 7.08 16.16 -13.13
N GLU A 152 6.36 15.11 -13.54
CA GLU A 152 5.58 15.06 -14.78
C GLU A 152 4.38 16.01 -14.72
N LEU A 153 3.69 16.08 -13.57
CA LEU A 153 2.61 17.04 -13.35
C LEU A 153 3.16 18.47 -13.31
N LEU A 154 4.23 18.71 -12.55
CA LEU A 154 4.85 20.04 -12.43
C LEU A 154 5.35 20.56 -13.79
N SER A 155 5.91 19.69 -14.62
CA SER A 155 6.36 20.02 -15.98
C SER A 155 5.21 20.31 -16.93
N MET A 156 4.03 19.71 -16.70
CA MET A 156 2.82 19.96 -17.50
C MET A 156 2.15 21.30 -17.15
N LEU A 157 2.21 21.77 -15.90
CA LEU A 157 1.49 22.97 -15.43
C LEU A 157 1.68 24.24 -16.29
N PRO A 158 2.89 24.61 -16.77
CA PRO A 158 3.08 25.83 -17.56
C PRO A 158 2.42 25.77 -18.95
N HIS A 159 2.03 24.58 -19.41
CA HIS A 159 1.40 24.36 -20.71
C HIS A 159 -0.13 24.29 -20.63
N ILE A 160 -0.71 24.16 -19.42
CA ILE A 160 -2.15 24.22 -19.20
C ILE A 160 -2.63 25.66 -19.51
N PRO A 161 -3.71 25.86 -20.29
CA PRO A 161 -4.24 27.20 -20.52
C PRO A 161 -4.74 27.81 -19.21
N ALA A 162 -4.32 29.04 -18.89
CA ALA A 162 -4.66 29.70 -17.62
C ALA A 162 -6.17 29.94 -17.37
N SER A 163 -7.03 29.73 -18.38
CA SER A 163 -8.49 29.73 -18.24
C SER A 163 -9.04 28.45 -17.60
N VAL A 164 -8.28 27.36 -17.63
CA VAL A 164 -8.67 26.03 -17.16
C VAL A 164 -8.45 25.93 -15.64
N PRO A 165 -9.51 25.76 -14.83
CA PRO A 165 -9.35 25.68 -13.38
C PRO A 165 -8.68 24.36 -12.98
N ILE A 166 -7.84 24.44 -11.93
CA ILE A 166 -7.07 23.30 -11.43
C ILE A 166 -7.55 22.93 -10.03
N ILE A 167 -8.03 21.70 -9.92
CA ILE A 167 -8.30 21.02 -8.66
C ILE A 167 -7.10 20.10 -8.37
N ALA A 168 -6.41 20.30 -7.25
CA ALA A 168 -5.30 19.45 -6.82
C ALA A 168 -5.76 18.53 -5.68
N LEU A 169 -5.63 17.22 -5.84
CA LEU A 169 -5.87 16.21 -4.79
C LEU A 169 -4.51 15.72 -4.28
N THR A 170 -4.11 16.17 -3.09
CA THR A 170 -2.77 15.95 -2.50
C THR A 170 -2.83 15.84 -0.98
N SER A 171 -1.73 15.44 -0.32
CA SER A 171 -1.64 15.42 1.16
C SER A 171 -1.46 16.79 1.80
N HIS A 172 -1.20 17.86 1.04
CA HIS A 172 -1.12 19.21 1.57
C HIS A 172 -2.46 19.64 2.16
N THR A 173 -2.43 20.40 3.24
CA THR A 173 -3.60 21.05 3.86
C THR A 173 -3.68 22.55 3.56
N ASP A 174 -2.60 23.15 3.05
CA ASP A 174 -2.59 24.55 2.60
C ASP A 174 -2.32 24.67 1.08
N PRO A 175 -3.26 25.23 0.29
CA PRO A 175 -3.05 25.64 -1.09
C PRO A 175 -1.74 26.41 -1.35
N LEU A 176 -1.31 27.29 -0.44
CA LEU A 176 -0.07 28.06 -0.62
C LEU A 176 1.20 27.19 -0.56
N ALA A 177 1.12 26.06 0.13
CA ALA A 177 2.21 25.08 0.20
C ALA A 177 2.19 24.07 -0.95
N CYS A 178 1.10 23.98 -1.72
CA CYS A 178 0.89 22.97 -2.76
C CYS A 178 1.47 23.42 -4.12
N PRO A 179 2.57 22.80 -4.62
CA PRO A 179 3.23 23.26 -5.85
C PRO A 179 2.37 23.11 -7.11
N LEU A 180 1.38 22.20 -7.10
CA LEU A 180 0.42 22.05 -8.20
C LEU A 180 -0.49 23.28 -8.40
N LEU A 181 -0.60 24.16 -7.42
CA LEU A 181 -1.43 25.37 -7.48
C LEU A 181 -0.61 26.65 -7.69
N SER A 182 0.73 26.59 -7.68
CA SER A 182 1.61 27.77 -7.73
C SER A 182 1.48 28.63 -8.98
N LEU A 183 1.03 28.08 -10.11
CA LEU A 183 0.83 28.83 -11.36
C LEU A 183 -0.64 29.23 -11.61
N HIS A 184 -1.58 28.73 -10.81
CA HIS A 184 -3.03 28.90 -11.02
C HIS A 184 -3.78 29.47 -9.77
N GLY A 185 -3.05 29.78 -8.69
CA GLY A 185 -3.40 30.80 -7.70
C GLY A 185 -2.42 31.99 -7.79
N PRO A 186 -2.76 33.21 -7.34
CA PRO A 186 -3.84 33.57 -6.40
C PRO A 186 -5.09 34.18 -7.07
N LEU A 187 -5.21 34.13 -8.40
CA LEU A 187 -6.32 34.74 -9.17
C LEU A 187 -7.64 33.93 -9.18
N GLY A 188 -7.80 32.97 -8.26
CA GLY A 188 -9.09 32.32 -7.96
C GLY A 188 -9.40 30.97 -8.63
N SER A 189 -8.57 30.51 -9.56
CA SER A 189 -8.81 29.27 -10.34
C SER A 189 -8.26 27.97 -9.71
N GLY A 190 -7.36 28.08 -8.74
CA GLY A 190 -6.86 26.94 -7.96
C GLY A 190 -7.83 26.50 -6.85
N ILE A 191 -7.97 25.19 -6.69
CA ILE A 191 -8.77 24.53 -5.64
C ILE A 191 -7.95 23.38 -5.05
N LEU A 192 -7.86 23.27 -3.71
CA LEU A 192 -7.19 22.14 -3.05
C LEU A 192 -8.19 21.17 -2.41
N LEU A 193 -8.08 19.90 -2.75
CA LEU A 193 -8.74 18.80 -2.05
C LEU A 193 -7.71 18.08 -1.16
N PRO A 194 -7.62 18.43 0.13
CA PRO A 194 -6.66 17.82 1.04
C PRO A 194 -7.05 16.37 1.36
N ALA A 195 -6.11 15.45 1.12
CA ALA A 195 -6.21 14.03 1.47
C ALA A 195 -4.94 13.54 2.20
N PRO A 196 -4.58 14.14 3.37
CA PRO A 196 -3.53 13.60 4.22
C PRO A 196 -3.92 12.23 4.79
N ILE A 197 -2.92 11.41 5.08
CA ILE A 197 -3.05 10.18 5.85
C ILE A 197 -2.55 10.43 7.28
N HIS A 198 -3.17 9.76 8.26
CA HIS A 198 -2.89 9.94 9.68
C HIS A 198 -1.43 9.63 10.07
N GLU A 199 -0.81 8.69 9.36
CA GLU A 199 0.59 8.31 9.48
C GLU A 199 1.09 7.86 8.10
N GLY A 200 2.40 8.02 7.84
CA GLY A 200 3.01 7.59 6.58
C GLY A 200 3.05 6.08 6.43
N GLU A 201 2.79 5.56 5.22
CA GLU A 201 2.66 4.12 4.95
C GLU A 201 3.89 3.32 5.35
N GLU A 202 5.08 3.90 5.25
CA GLU A 202 6.31 3.29 5.74
C GLU A 202 6.33 3.14 7.27
N ALA A 203 5.91 4.17 8.00
CA ALA A 203 5.85 4.13 9.46
C ALA A 203 4.77 3.17 9.96
N SER A 204 3.62 3.13 9.30
CA SER A 204 2.52 2.23 9.68
C SER A 204 2.75 0.78 9.24
N LEU A 205 3.24 0.54 8.01
CA LEU A 205 3.27 -0.78 7.37
C LEU A 205 4.67 -1.34 7.13
N GLY A 206 5.72 -0.57 7.42
CA GLY A 206 7.12 -0.94 7.14
C GLY A 206 7.53 -0.88 5.67
N VAL A 207 6.67 -0.36 4.79
CA VAL A 207 6.92 -0.19 3.35
C VAL A 207 6.27 1.07 2.79
N SER A 208 7.02 1.83 1.99
CA SER A 208 6.56 3.06 1.31
C SER A 208 5.61 2.81 0.12
N ALA A 209 4.85 1.71 0.15
CA ALA A 209 3.95 1.30 -0.93
C ALA A 209 2.59 2.00 -0.81
N PRO A 210 2.14 2.76 -1.83
CA PRO A 210 0.85 3.45 -1.78
C PRO A 210 -0.32 2.46 -1.59
N THR A 211 -0.98 2.62 -0.45
CA THR A 211 -2.10 1.84 0.10
C THR A 211 -3.11 2.81 0.71
N SER A 212 -2.87 3.28 1.94
CA SER A 212 -3.68 4.29 2.64
C SER A 212 -3.83 5.58 1.82
N SER A 213 -2.75 6.08 1.21
CA SER A 213 -2.73 7.27 0.37
C SER A 213 -3.60 7.11 -0.89
N THR A 214 -3.63 5.91 -1.48
CA THR A 214 -4.51 5.60 -2.61
C THR A 214 -5.96 5.40 -2.18
N THR A 215 -6.20 4.84 -1.00
CA THR A 215 -7.54 4.60 -0.46
C THR A 215 -8.24 5.90 -0.05
N VAL A 216 -7.53 6.85 0.59
CA VAL A 216 -8.10 8.19 0.87
C VAL A 216 -8.38 8.97 -0.42
N ALA A 217 -7.49 8.91 -1.40
CA ALA A 217 -7.68 9.58 -2.69
C ALA A 217 -8.86 8.99 -3.48
N LEU A 218 -9.06 7.67 -3.42
CA LEU A 218 -10.20 7.00 -4.04
C LEU A 218 -11.52 7.37 -3.35
N CYS A 219 -11.55 7.34 -2.02
CA CYS A 219 -12.72 7.71 -1.23
C CYS A 219 -13.17 9.15 -1.51
N LEU A 220 -12.21 10.10 -1.50
CA LEU A 220 -12.48 11.50 -1.80
C LEU A 220 -12.93 11.72 -3.25
N GLY A 221 -12.36 10.97 -4.20
CA GLY A 221 -12.79 10.98 -5.60
C GLY A 221 -14.22 10.48 -5.80
N ASP A 222 -14.62 9.41 -5.11
CA ASP A 222 -15.98 8.87 -5.14
C ASP A 222 -16.98 9.83 -4.45
N ALA A 223 -16.60 10.44 -3.33
CA ALA A 223 -17.39 11.48 -2.66
C ALA A 223 -17.61 12.70 -3.59
N LEU A 224 -16.56 13.17 -4.25
CA LEU A 224 -16.61 14.26 -5.24
C LEU A 224 -17.54 13.91 -6.42
N ALA A 225 -17.48 12.67 -6.92
CA ALA A 225 -18.34 12.19 -8.01
C ALA A 225 -19.82 12.18 -7.61
N ILE A 226 -20.16 11.60 -6.45
CA ILE A 226 -21.54 11.53 -5.97
C ILE A 226 -22.10 12.92 -5.64
N ALA A 227 -21.30 13.81 -5.04
CA ALA A 227 -21.71 15.19 -4.75
C ALA A 227 -21.94 15.99 -6.04
N THR A 228 -21.06 15.87 -7.03
CA THR A 228 -21.21 16.51 -8.35
C THR A 228 -22.42 15.98 -9.10
N ALA A 229 -22.65 14.67 -9.10
CA ALA A 229 -23.81 14.06 -9.72
C ALA A 229 -25.11 14.57 -9.09
N ARG A 230 -25.20 14.65 -7.76
CA ARG A 230 -26.35 15.22 -7.04
C ARG A 230 -26.59 16.71 -7.38
N LYS A 231 -25.54 17.48 -7.69
CA LYS A 231 -25.66 18.90 -8.07
C LYS A 231 -26.08 19.09 -9.54
N LEU A 232 -25.67 18.22 -10.45
CA LEU A 232 -26.05 18.27 -11.87
C LEU A 232 -27.46 17.72 -12.12
N HIS A 233 -27.79 16.60 -11.47
CA HIS A 233 -28.94 15.76 -11.80
C HIS A 233 -30.11 16.01 -10.85
N THR A 234 -30.64 17.24 -10.90
CA THR A 234 -31.72 17.72 -10.02
C THR A 234 -33.09 17.78 -10.69
N ALA A 235 -33.20 17.46 -11.98
CA ALA A 235 -34.47 17.50 -12.69
C ALA A 235 -35.34 16.27 -12.35
N PRO A 236 -36.67 16.41 -12.23
CA PRO A 236 -37.57 15.28 -11.98
C PRO A 236 -37.38 14.15 -13.00
N GLY A 237 -37.24 12.90 -12.53
CA GLY A 237 -36.98 11.73 -13.38
C GLY A 237 -35.59 11.69 -14.03
N LYS A 238 -34.68 12.57 -13.62
CA LYS A 238 -33.26 12.58 -14.00
C LYS A 238 -32.39 12.75 -12.75
N GLY A 239 -32.64 11.96 -11.71
CA GLY A 239 -31.75 11.90 -10.54
C GLY A 239 -30.46 11.14 -10.88
N PRO A 240 -29.43 11.16 -9.99
CA PRO A 240 -28.18 10.42 -10.21
C PRO A 240 -28.39 8.93 -10.48
N ALA A 241 -29.40 8.30 -9.85
CA ALA A 241 -29.76 6.90 -10.07
C ALA A 241 -30.35 6.65 -11.47
N ASP A 242 -31.13 7.59 -12.01
CA ASP A 242 -31.73 7.48 -13.34
C ASP A 242 -30.68 7.67 -14.44
N VAL A 243 -29.79 8.63 -14.24
CA VAL A 243 -28.65 8.89 -15.13
C VAL A 243 -27.66 7.70 -15.11
N PHE A 244 -27.39 7.12 -13.93
CA PHE A 244 -26.61 5.89 -13.83
C PHE A 244 -27.26 4.74 -14.60
N ARG A 245 -28.58 4.53 -14.41
CA ARG A 245 -29.34 3.50 -15.13
C ARG A 245 -29.25 3.68 -16.65
N SER A 246 -29.33 4.90 -17.17
CA SER A 246 -29.26 5.14 -18.62
C SER A 246 -27.88 4.87 -19.24
N HIS A 247 -26.81 4.94 -18.46
CA HIS A 247 -25.44 4.66 -18.93
C HIS A 247 -25.01 3.18 -18.82
N HIS A 248 -25.86 2.30 -18.24
CA HIS A 248 -25.54 0.88 -18.05
C HIS A 248 -26.54 -0.08 -18.73
N PRO A 249 -26.70 -0.03 -20.06
CA PRO A 249 -27.71 -0.82 -20.80
C PRO A 249 -27.51 -2.34 -20.77
N GLY A 250 -26.31 -2.82 -20.42
CA GLY A 250 -25.97 -4.26 -20.38
C GLY A 250 -25.62 -4.81 -18.99
N GLY A 251 -25.79 -4.03 -17.92
CA GLY A 251 -25.33 -4.39 -16.57
C GLY A 251 -26.44 -4.85 -15.62
N ALA A 252 -26.17 -5.86 -14.80
CA ALA A 252 -27.08 -6.35 -13.76
C ALA A 252 -27.52 -5.24 -12.77
N ILE A 253 -26.66 -4.24 -12.52
CA ILE A 253 -26.94 -3.10 -11.65
C ILE A 253 -28.01 -2.16 -12.26
N GLY A 254 -28.01 -2.00 -13.59
CA GLY A 254 -29.07 -1.27 -14.30
C GLY A 254 -30.41 -2.00 -14.24
N ALA A 255 -30.39 -3.33 -14.37
CA ALA A 255 -31.60 -4.16 -14.27
C ALA A 255 -32.22 -4.15 -12.86
N ALA A 256 -31.41 -4.26 -11.80
CA ALA A 256 -31.88 -4.25 -10.41
C ALA A 256 -32.62 -2.96 -10.04
N THR A 257 -32.16 -1.81 -10.53
CA THR A 257 -32.82 -0.51 -10.30
C THR A 257 -33.99 -0.23 -11.25
N ALA A 258 -34.15 -1.01 -12.33
CA ALA A 258 -35.32 -0.94 -13.21
C ALA A 258 -36.53 -1.67 -12.58
N ALA A 259 -36.30 -2.83 -11.97
CA ALA A 259 -37.34 -3.60 -11.29
C ALA A 259 -38.01 -2.79 -10.15
N ALA A 260 -37.23 -2.03 -9.38
CA ALA A 260 -37.74 -1.15 -8.33
C ALA A 260 -38.62 -0.01 -8.88
N ALA A 261 -38.23 0.61 -10.00
CA ALA A 261 -38.97 1.73 -10.57
C ALA A 261 -40.30 1.32 -11.23
N MET A 262 -40.39 0.10 -11.77
CA MET A 262 -41.65 -0.42 -12.35
C MET A 262 -42.65 -0.91 -11.29
N ALA A 263 -42.25 -0.99 -10.01
CA ALA A 263 -43.14 -1.35 -8.91
C ALA A 263 -43.98 -0.17 -8.37
N GLU A 264 -43.64 1.08 -8.71
CA GLU A 264 -44.27 2.28 -8.12
C GLU A 264 -45.35 2.96 -9.00
N THR A 265 -45.72 2.42 -10.15
CA THR A 265 -46.82 2.96 -10.99
C THR A 265 -48.15 2.22 -10.74
N PRO A 266 -49.15 2.81 -10.05
CA PRO A 266 -50.42 2.15 -9.78
C PRO A 266 -51.45 2.40 -10.88
N TRP A 267 -52.16 1.35 -11.30
CA TRP A 267 -53.38 1.45 -12.11
C TRP A 267 -54.60 1.02 -11.26
N THR A 268 -55.67 1.80 -11.30
CA THR A 268 -56.90 1.67 -10.50
C THR A 268 -58.05 1.07 -11.32
N THR A 269 -59.06 0.32 -10.86
CA THR A 269 -59.52 -0.33 -9.59
C THR A 269 -60.85 -1.08 -9.97
N PRO A 270 -61.67 -1.72 -9.09
CA PRO A 270 -61.52 -2.19 -7.70
C PRO A 270 -61.89 -3.69 -7.48
N SER A 271 -61.53 -4.29 -6.34
CA SER A 271 -62.49 -5.08 -5.52
C SER A 271 -61.92 -5.49 -4.15
N SER A 272 -62.75 -5.26 -3.12
CA SER A 272 -62.84 -5.86 -1.78
C SER A 272 -61.95 -7.07 -1.42
N ALA A 273 -61.06 -6.89 -0.43
CA ALA A 273 -61.12 -7.58 0.88
C ALA A 273 -59.94 -7.19 1.78
N VAL A 274 -60.16 -7.10 3.10
CA VAL A 274 -59.12 -6.87 4.11
C VAL A 274 -58.44 -8.19 4.47
N SER A 275 -57.10 -8.22 4.52
CA SER A 275 -56.34 -9.07 5.45
C SER A 275 -54.92 -8.55 5.64
N THR A 276 -54.48 -8.47 6.90
CA THR A 276 -53.21 -7.89 7.31
C THR A 276 -52.15 -8.98 7.48
N THR A 277 -51.06 -8.96 6.71
CA THR A 277 -49.84 -9.73 7.05
C THR A 277 -48.58 -8.95 6.67
N THR A 278 -47.66 -8.83 7.63
CA THR A 278 -46.31 -8.27 7.49
C THR A 278 -45.30 -9.38 7.27
N PHE A 279 -44.57 -9.38 6.15
CA PHE A 279 -43.32 -10.11 5.91
C PHE A 279 -42.63 -9.49 4.67
N ASP A 280 -41.33 -9.63 4.40
CA ASP A 280 -40.11 -9.54 5.22
C ASP A 280 -38.92 -9.44 4.24
N SER A 281 -37.76 -8.92 4.64
CA SER A 281 -36.61 -8.70 3.73
C SER A 281 -35.65 -9.89 3.72
N PRO A 282 -35.34 -10.52 2.55
CA PRO A 282 -34.33 -11.56 2.49
C PRO A 282 -32.91 -10.97 2.48
N SER A 283 -32.34 -10.79 3.67
CA SER A 283 -30.89 -10.60 3.83
C SER A 283 -30.18 -11.95 3.66
N SER A 284 -29.24 -12.05 2.72
CA SER A 284 -28.36 -13.22 2.57
C SER A 284 -26.95 -12.91 3.09
N SER A 285 -26.82 -12.89 4.42
CA SER A 285 -25.54 -12.75 5.12
C SER A 285 -24.74 -14.05 5.06
N ILE A 286 -23.51 -14.00 4.55
CA ILE A 286 -22.53 -15.05 4.83
C ILE A 286 -21.99 -14.78 6.24
N SER A 287 -22.54 -15.50 7.22
CA SER A 287 -22.09 -15.41 8.61
C SER A 287 -20.84 -16.26 8.84
N LEU A 288 -19.69 -15.62 9.05
CA LEU A 288 -18.60 -16.20 9.83
C LEU A 288 -18.87 -15.88 11.30
N GLN A 289 -18.82 -16.88 12.18
CA GLN A 289 -19.18 -16.71 13.59
C GLN A 289 -18.13 -15.85 14.32
N TRP A 290 -18.58 -14.76 14.93
CA TRP A 290 -17.75 -13.74 15.58
C TRP A 290 -17.40 -14.08 17.05
N GLU A 291 -17.78 -15.26 17.52
CA GLU A 291 -17.93 -15.54 18.95
C GLU A 291 -16.67 -16.16 19.60
N ASP A 292 -15.77 -16.77 18.82
CA ASP A 292 -14.53 -17.41 19.34
C ASP A 292 -13.38 -16.43 19.64
N LEU A 293 -13.49 -15.14 19.28
CA LEU A 293 -12.46 -14.13 19.55
C LEU A 293 -12.62 -13.42 20.91
N ASN A 294 -13.67 -13.70 21.67
CA ASN A 294 -13.95 -13.03 22.95
C ASN A 294 -13.36 -13.72 24.20
N SER A 295 -12.56 -14.78 24.04
CA SER A 295 -11.89 -15.45 25.16
C SER A 295 -10.62 -14.73 25.61
N SER A 296 -10.80 -13.67 26.39
CA SER A 296 -9.86 -13.15 27.41
C SER A 296 -8.36 -13.18 27.08
N ALA A 297 -7.94 -12.46 26.04
CA ALA A 297 -6.58 -11.93 25.96
C ALA A 297 -6.64 -10.41 26.19
N SER A 298 -6.14 -9.95 27.33
CA SER A 298 -6.10 -8.53 27.67
C SER A 298 -5.29 -7.78 26.61
N ILE A 299 -5.94 -6.90 25.83
CA ILE A 299 -5.25 -5.95 24.97
C ILE A 299 -4.33 -5.13 25.89
N PRO A 300 -3.00 -5.16 25.71
CA PRO A 300 -2.11 -4.41 26.58
C PRO A 300 -2.39 -2.90 26.42
N PRO A 301 -2.40 -2.12 27.53
CA PRO A 301 -2.63 -0.69 27.43
C PRO A 301 -1.57 -0.04 26.54
N PHE A 302 -2.01 0.63 25.48
CA PHE A 302 -1.11 1.25 24.52
C PHE A 302 -0.40 2.43 25.19
N THR A 303 0.90 2.28 25.44
CA THR A 303 1.72 3.38 25.96
C THR A 303 1.82 4.45 24.87
N LEU A 304 1.49 5.70 25.23
CA LEU A 304 1.81 6.85 24.40
C LEU A 304 3.30 6.79 24.06
N GLN A 305 3.63 6.66 22.77
CA GLN A 305 5.02 6.80 22.36
C GLN A 305 5.53 8.18 22.80
N PRO A 306 6.75 8.29 23.32
CA PRO A 306 7.29 9.56 23.72
C PRO A 306 7.44 10.48 22.49
N PRO A 307 7.53 11.82 22.69
CA PRO A 307 7.73 12.80 21.63
C PRO A 307 8.82 12.39 20.63
N PRO A 308 8.77 12.86 19.36
CA PRO A 308 9.74 12.46 18.33
C PRO A 308 11.21 12.72 18.72
N GLU A 309 11.46 13.67 19.63
CA GLU A 309 12.77 14.01 20.20
C GLU A 309 13.32 12.95 21.18
N HIS A 310 12.51 11.97 21.60
CA HIS A 310 12.84 10.93 22.57
C HIS A 310 12.71 9.49 22.03
N ARG A 311 12.37 9.33 20.74
CA ARG A 311 12.35 8.00 20.10
C ARG A 311 13.79 7.47 19.98
N LEU A 312 14.04 6.26 20.50
CA LEU A 312 15.32 5.56 20.33
C LEU A 312 15.40 4.88 18.95
N ILE A 313 16.56 4.32 18.61
CA ILE A 313 16.74 3.45 17.43
C ILE A 313 15.76 2.27 17.56
N PRO A 314 14.87 2.04 16.57
CA PRO A 314 13.91 0.95 16.67
C PRO A 314 14.63 -0.40 16.44
N SER A 315 14.32 -1.40 17.26
CA SER A 315 15.02 -2.70 17.27
C SER A 315 14.91 -3.48 15.95
N ASN A 316 13.99 -3.09 15.06
CA ASN A 316 13.79 -3.71 13.75
C ASN A 316 14.83 -3.29 12.70
N ILE A 317 15.55 -2.17 12.86
CA ILE A 317 16.65 -1.79 11.95
C ILE A 317 18.01 -2.26 12.48
N LEU A 318 18.18 -2.34 13.80
CA LEU A 318 19.37 -2.87 14.45
C LEU A 318 19.67 -4.33 14.02
N VAL A 319 20.94 -4.64 13.74
CA VAL A 319 21.43 -6.00 13.46
C VAL A 319 22.52 -6.35 14.46
N SER A 320 22.37 -7.46 15.19
CA SER A 320 23.37 -7.86 16.20
C SER A 320 24.62 -8.42 15.52
N LEU A 321 25.82 -8.06 16.01
CA LEU A 321 27.09 -8.49 15.40
C LEU A 321 27.21 -10.02 15.27
N ASN A 322 26.60 -10.78 16.21
CA ASN A 322 26.61 -12.25 16.20
C ASN A 322 25.73 -12.86 15.10
N GLN A 323 24.88 -12.07 14.44
CA GLN A 323 24.02 -12.50 13.33
C GLN A 323 24.67 -12.25 11.96
N ILE A 324 25.73 -11.45 11.91
CA ILE A 324 26.39 -11.00 10.69
C ILE A 324 27.44 -12.04 10.29
N PRO A 325 27.32 -12.70 9.12
CA PRO A 325 28.30 -13.69 8.69
C PRO A 325 29.63 -13.00 8.37
N THR A 326 30.73 -13.70 8.64
CA THR A 326 32.04 -13.38 8.05
C THR A 326 32.24 -14.24 6.81
N VAL A 327 32.69 -13.65 5.70
CA VAL A 327 32.99 -14.40 4.47
C VAL A 327 34.20 -15.31 4.69
N ALA A 328 33.94 -16.58 4.97
CA ALA A 328 34.97 -17.61 4.97
C ALA A 328 35.18 -18.12 3.54
N SER A 329 36.17 -17.56 2.82
CA SER A 329 36.55 -18.09 1.52
C SER A 329 37.24 -19.45 1.70
N ALA A 330 36.61 -20.51 1.20
CA ALA A 330 37.16 -21.87 1.22
C ALA A 330 38.37 -22.06 0.28
N THR A 331 38.69 -21.06 -0.54
CA THR A 331 39.74 -21.10 -1.57
C THR A 331 40.80 -20.01 -1.42
N ALA A 332 40.61 -19.03 -0.53
CA ALA A 332 41.50 -17.88 -0.43
C ALA A 332 42.92 -18.23 0.01
N LYS A 333 43.91 -17.74 -0.74
CA LYS A 333 45.34 -17.75 -0.32
C LYS A 333 45.76 -16.50 0.45
N GLY A 334 44.85 -15.54 0.65
CA GLY A 334 45.08 -14.34 1.44
C GLY A 334 43.84 -13.43 1.52
N PRO A 335 43.89 -12.35 2.33
CA PRO A 335 42.73 -11.49 2.61
C PRO A 335 42.23 -10.66 1.39
N GLY A 336 42.97 -10.60 0.29
CA GLY A 336 42.58 -9.88 -0.93
C GLY A 336 41.74 -10.68 -1.93
N ASP A 337 41.45 -11.95 -1.62
CA ASP A 337 40.94 -13.02 -2.51
C ASP A 337 39.43 -13.30 -2.28
N ILE A 338 38.72 -12.35 -1.68
CA ILE A 338 37.26 -12.39 -1.49
C ILE A 338 36.61 -11.87 -2.77
N ARG A 339 35.75 -12.66 -3.41
CA ARG A 339 35.00 -12.23 -4.60
C ARG A 339 33.67 -11.61 -4.20
N LEU A 340 33.11 -10.81 -5.09
CA LEU A 340 31.79 -10.20 -4.90
C LEU A 340 30.70 -11.26 -4.75
N LEU A 341 30.79 -12.37 -5.51
CA LEU A 341 29.94 -13.54 -5.37
C LEU A 341 29.94 -14.14 -3.97
N ASP A 342 31.08 -14.17 -3.28
CA ASP A 342 31.19 -14.78 -1.95
C ASP A 342 30.49 -13.90 -0.88
N ILE A 343 30.52 -12.57 -1.04
CA ILE A 343 29.75 -11.60 -0.22
C ILE A 343 28.25 -11.78 -0.46
N LEU A 344 27.82 -11.86 -1.73
CA LEU A 344 26.41 -12.05 -2.10
C LEU A 344 25.86 -13.37 -1.58
N LEU A 345 26.64 -14.44 -1.69
CA LEU A 345 26.26 -15.75 -1.17
C LEU A 345 26.14 -15.73 0.36
N ALA A 346 27.07 -15.09 1.07
CA ALA A 346 26.99 -14.91 2.52
C ALA A 346 25.74 -14.12 2.94
N ALA A 347 25.42 -13.01 2.24
CA ALA A 347 24.23 -12.19 2.48
C ALA A 347 22.92 -12.98 2.27
N ILE A 348 22.83 -13.79 1.20
CA ILE A 348 21.65 -14.61 0.89
C ILE A 348 21.48 -15.77 1.88
N GLN A 349 22.57 -16.42 2.29
CA GLN A 349 22.54 -17.53 3.24
C GLN A 349 22.17 -17.10 4.68
N HIS A 350 22.35 -15.83 5.02
CA HIS A 350 22.10 -15.29 6.36
C HIS A 350 21.06 -14.16 6.32
N PRO A 351 19.77 -14.45 6.01
CA PRO A 351 18.74 -13.41 5.88
C PRO A 351 18.56 -12.58 7.15
N ASN A 352 18.81 -13.15 8.33
CA ASN A 352 18.78 -12.44 9.62
C ASN A 352 19.83 -11.33 9.74
N ALA A 353 20.91 -11.38 8.94
CA ALA A 353 21.91 -10.33 8.85
C ALA A 353 21.45 -9.13 8.03
N LYS A 354 20.28 -9.17 7.38
CA LYS A 354 19.75 -8.11 6.49
C LYS A 354 20.73 -7.67 5.40
N SER A 355 21.52 -8.59 4.86
CA SER A 355 22.61 -8.35 3.90
C SER A 355 23.84 -7.63 4.45
N TRP A 356 23.98 -7.43 5.77
CA TRP A 356 25.28 -7.08 6.35
C TRP A 356 26.24 -8.27 6.24
N VAL A 357 27.50 -8.00 5.91
CA VAL A 357 28.53 -9.04 5.77
C VAL A 357 29.88 -8.52 6.29
N PHE A 358 30.56 -9.30 7.13
CA PHE A 358 31.96 -9.04 7.50
C PHE A 358 32.90 -9.63 6.44
N LEU A 359 33.87 -8.85 5.97
CA LEU A 359 34.97 -9.35 5.14
C LEU A 359 36.18 -9.71 6.00
N SER A 360 36.36 -9.01 7.10
CA SER A 360 37.36 -9.28 8.13
C SER A 360 36.78 -8.91 9.52
N PRO A 361 37.40 -9.32 10.65
CA PRO A 361 36.97 -8.90 11.98
C PRO A 361 36.96 -7.37 12.22
N THR A 362 37.61 -6.63 11.31
CA THR A 362 37.79 -5.17 11.33
C THR A 362 37.03 -4.44 10.23
N GLU A 363 36.44 -5.12 9.24
CA GLU A 363 35.80 -4.49 8.08
C GLU A 363 34.47 -5.14 7.75
N ILE A 364 33.45 -4.29 7.59
CA ILE A 364 32.08 -4.69 7.30
C ILE A 364 31.61 -4.06 5.99
N ALA A 365 30.81 -4.79 5.21
CA ALA A 365 30.10 -4.29 4.05
C ALA A 365 28.63 -4.03 4.41
N PRO A 366 28.19 -2.74 4.42
CA PRO A 366 26.80 -2.37 4.63
C PRO A 366 25.87 -2.76 3.46
N PRO A 367 24.57 -2.99 3.73
CA PRO A 367 23.59 -3.37 2.72
C PRO A 367 23.48 -2.44 1.50
N ARG A 368 23.47 -1.10 1.66
CA ARG A 368 23.39 -0.20 0.49
C ARG A 368 24.68 -0.19 -0.33
N MET A 369 25.83 -0.40 0.29
CA MET A 369 27.13 -0.48 -0.41
C MET A 369 27.20 -1.75 -1.28
N ILE A 370 26.70 -2.88 -0.79
CA ILE A 370 26.52 -4.11 -1.60
C ILE A 370 25.52 -3.91 -2.74
N ARG A 371 24.39 -3.21 -2.50
CA ARG A 371 23.41 -2.88 -3.55
C ARG A 371 23.95 -1.90 -4.61
N SER A 372 24.76 -0.92 -4.21
CA SER A 372 25.43 0.04 -5.11
C SER A 372 26.43 -0.66 -6.02
N LEU A 373 27.17 -1.64 -5.48
CA LEU A 373 28.06 -2.47 -6.27
C LEU A 373 27.30 -3.33 -7.31
N LEU A 374 26.20 -3.98 -6.91
CA LEU A 374 25.37 -4.78 -7.81
C LEU A 374 24.76 -4.01 -8.99
N SER A 375 24.48 -2.71 -8.83
CA SER A 375 23.93 -1.89 -9.92
C SER A 375 25.01 -1.34 -10.87
N ARG A 376 26.30 -1.45 -10.50
CA ARG A 376 27.44 -0.85 -11.22
C ARG A 376 28.41 -1.89 -11.79
N GLN A 377 28.50 -3.09 -11.21
CA GLN A 377 29.36 -4.19 -11.66
C GLN A 377 28.52 -5.40 -12.10
N THR A 378 28.62 -5.77 -13.38
CA THR A 378 27.97 -6.98 -13.93
C THR A 378 28.79 -8.26 -13.73
N ASP A 379 30.06 -8.13 -13.36
CA ASP A 379 30.98 -9.25 -13.13
C ASP A 379 31.10 -9.51 -11.62
N VAL A 380 30.45 -10.58 -11.17
CA VAL A 380 30.40 -10.99 -9.75
C VAL A 380 31.60 -11.85 -9.34
N ASP A 381 32.42 -12.33 -10.28
CA ASP A 381 33.61 -13.12 -9.97
C ASP A 381 34.84 -12.24 -9.66
N LEU A 382 34.74 -10.92 -9.86
CA LEU A 382 35.77 -9.94 -9.53
C LEU A 382 36.14 -9.97 -8.03
N CYS A 383 37.42 -9.79 -7.71
CA CYS A 383 37.87 -9.64 -6.32
C CYS A 383 37.55 -8.25 -5.76
N VAL A 384 37.23 -8.17 -4.46
CA VAL A 384 36.93 -6.91 -3.75
C VAL A 384 38.06 -5.88 -3.88
N SER A 385 39.30 -6.35 -3.80
CA SER A 385 40.51 -5.53 -3.96
C SER A 385 40.58 -4.87 -5.35
N GLU A 386 40.18 -5.59 -6.40
CA GLU A 386 40.13 -5.09 -7.78
C GLU A 386 38.90 -4.21 -8.04
N ALA A 387 37.77 -4.49 -7.36
CA ALA A 387 36.58 -3.65 -7.42
C ALA A 387 36.84 -2.26 -6.83
N VAL A 388 37.48 -2.18 -5.65
CA VAL A 388 37.87 -0.92 -5.00
C VAL A 388 38.96 -0.18 -5.81
N ALA A 389 39.90 -0.90 -6.43
CA ALA A 389 40.91 -0.29 -7.29
C ALA A 389 40.34 0.37 -8.57
N LYS A 390 39.14 -0.07 -9.02
CA LYS A 390 38.44 0.50 -10.18
C LYS A 390 37.59 1.74 -9.85
N ASP A 391 37.14 1.90 -8.61
CA ASP A 391 36.36 3.05 -8.13
C ASP A 391 36.82 3.50 -6.73
N PRO A 392 37.95 4.22 -6.64
CA PRO A 392 38.53 4.62 -5.35
C PRO A 392 37.74 5.72 -4.62
N GLU A 393 36.74 6.35 -5.27
CA GLU A 393 35.89 7.38 -4.65
C GLU A 393 34.71 6.80 -3.87
N GLN A 394 34.42 5.49 -4.01
CA GLN A 394 33.38 4.79 -3.25
C GLN A 394 33.93 3.48 -2.66
N PRO A 395 34.30 3.44 -1.36
CA PRO A 395 34.72 2.19 -0.73
C PRO A 395 33.58 1.16 -0.74
N LEU A 396 33.91 -0.13 -0.69
CA LEU A 396 32.93 -1.22 -0.53
C LEU A 396 32.71 -1.60 0.94
N THR A 397 33.69 -1.33 1.79
CA THR A 397 33.72 -1.67 3.21
C THR A 397 33.87 -0.42 4.08
N VAL A 398 33.48 -0.55 5.33
CA VAL A 398 33.70 0.45 6.38
C VAL A 398 34.53 -0.20 7.48
N ALA A 399 35.69 0.39 7.78
CA ALA A 399 36.54 -0.12 8.85
C ALA A 399 35.92 0.19 10.22
N ARG A 400 36.15 -0.69 11.19
CA ARG A 400 35.60 -0.60 12.55
C ARG A 400 36.08 0.64 13.33
N ALA A 401 37.16 1.28 12.87
CA ALA A 401 37.65 2.56 13.39
C ALA A 401 36.75 3.75 12.97
N ASP A 402 36.02 3.63 11.86
CA ASP A 402 35.20 4.70 11.27
C ASP A 402 33.72 4.59 11.69
N TRP A 403 33.39 3.67 12.60
CA TRP A 403 32.03 3.49 13.10
C TRP A 403 31.65 4.60 14.08
N CYS A 404 30.48 5.20 13.89
CA CYS A 404 29.92 6.13 14.87
C CYS A 404 29.40 5.35 16.09
N LEU A 405 30.13 5.40 17.20
CA LEU A 405 29.74 4.75 18.45
C LEU A 405 28.73 5.63 19.20
N VAL A 406 27.55 5.08 19.52
CA VAL A 406 26.48 5.83 20.20
C VAL A 406 25.87 5.01 21.34
N PRO A 407 25.54 5.60 22.50
CA PRO A 407 24.80 4.89 23.55
C PRO A 407 23.42 4.41 23.07
N GLU A 408 22.95 3.28 23.59
CA GLU A 408 21.59 2.74 23.35
C GLU A 408 20.47 3.73 23.73
N SER A 409 20.76 4.66 24.66
CA SER A 409 19.86 5.75 25.07
C SER A 409 19.85 6.97 24.15
N THR A 410 20.58 6.97 23.03
CA THR A 410 20.66 8.13 22.12
C THR A 410 19.37 8.29 21.30
N PRO A 411 18.71 9.47 21.33
CA PRO A 411 17.52 9.70 20.52
C PRO A 411 17.81 9.75 19.02
N LEU A 412 16.88 9.22 18.23
CA LEU A 412 16.93 9.16 16.77
C LEU A 412 17.07 10.54 16.11
N ALA A 413 16.49 11.58 16.71
CA ALA A 413 16.65 12.96 16.25
C ALA A 413 18.11 13.44 16.32
N GLU A 414 18.83 13.09 17.38
CA GLU A 414 20.24 13.42 17.55
C GLU A 414 21.13 12.62 16.59
N LEU A 415 20.82 11.34 16.37
CA LEU A 415 21.51 10.49 15.38
C LEU A 415 21.37 11.04 13.95
N ARG A 416 20.15 11.40 13.54
CA ARG A 416 19.89 12.04 12.24
C ARG A 416 20.67 13.35 12.10
N ARG A 417 20.82 14.13 13.18
CA ARG A 417 21.62 15.37 13.21
C ARG A 417 23.12 15.08 13.07
N LEU A 418 23.65 14.09 13.77
CA LEU A 418 25.05 13.66 13.67
C LEU A 418 25.40 13.18 12.26
N VAL A 419 24.60 12.30 11.67
CA VAL A 419 24.85 11.84 10.29
C VAL A 419 24.70 13.00 9.30
N SER A 420 23.66 13.83 9.41
CA SER A 420 23.45 15.00 8.53
C SER A 420 24.64 15.96 8.55
N THR A 421 25.22 16.21 9.72
CA THR A 421 26.41 17.07 9.86
C THR A 421 27.68 16.41 9.32
N SER A 422 27.80 15.07 9.40
CA SER A 422 28.93 14.33 8.82
C SER A 422 28.96 14.34 7.28
N ARG A 423 27.80 14.47 6.61
CA ARG A 423 27.71 14.48 5.13
C ARG A 423 28.47 15.64 4.46
N GLY A 424 28.82 16.68 5.20
CA GLY A 424 29.67 17.79 4.73
C GLY A 424 31.16 17.67 5.09
N GLY A 425 31.56 16.57 5.75
CA GLY A 425 32.94 16.31 6.17
C GLY A 425 33.72 15.42 5.19
N SER A 426 34.99 15.15 5.51
CA SER A 426 35.89 14.30 4.71
C SER A 426 35.57 12.80 4.76
N THR A 427 34.80 12.36 5.76
CA THR A 427 34.43 10.96 5.99
C THR A 427 32.97 10.93 6.47
N PRO A 428 31.98 10.63 5.60
CA PRO A 428 30.59 10.54 6.01
C PRO A 428 30.37 9.33 6.91
N ILE A 429 29.52 9.46 7.93
CA ILE A 429 29.15 8.32 8.78
C ILE A 429 28.29 7.37 7.94
N ALA A 430 28.80 6.15 7.71
CA ALA A 430 28.09 5.08 7.01
C ALA A 430 27.56 3.98 7.97
N VAL A 431 28.28 3.72 9.06
CA VAL A 431 27.92 2.69 10.07
C VAL A 431 27.80 3.32 11.44
N ILE A 432 26.70 3.02 12.13
CA ILE A 432 26.43 3.41 13.51
C ILE A 432 26.41 2.15 14.36
N ALA A 433 27.23 2.11 15.41
CA ALA A 433 27.27 1.01 16.37
C ALA A 433 26.64 1.43 17.69
N VAL A 434 25.60 0.68 18.09
CA VAL A 434 24.81 0.97 19.29
C VAL A 434 25.43 0.24 20.47
N MET A 435 25.87 0.98 21.47
CA MET A 435 26.65 0.51 22.61
C MET A 435 25.83 0.58 23.90
N LYS A 436 25.86 -0.47 24.73
CA LYS A 436 25.38 -0.38 26.12
C LYS A 436 26.30 0.47 26.99
N ASP A 437 27.59 0.40 26.70
CA ASP A 437 28.64 1.17 27.36
C ASP A 437 29.73 1.51 26.32
N ILE A 438 29.86 2.80 25.99
CA ILE A 438 30.85 3.30 25.03
C ILE A 438 32.29 2.96 25.43
N THR A 439 32.57 2.74 26.72
CA THR A 439 33.91 2.41 27.22
C THR A 439 34.30 0.95 26.99
N SER A 440 33.35 0.08 26.62
CA SER A 440 33.56 -1.36 26.45
C SER A 440 33.20 -1.83 25.03
N PRO A 441 34.18 -2.18 24.17
CA PRO A 441 33.95 -2.61 22.78
C PRO A 441 33.07 -3.87 22.64
N SER A 442 32.97 -4.69 23.69
CA SER A 442 32.12 -5.88 23.74
C SER A 442 30.67 -5.59 24.16
N SER A 443 30.32 -4.34 24.48
CA SER A 443 28.96 -3.91 24.85
C SER A 443 28.06 -3.59 23.64
N CYS A 444 28.57 -3.75 22.42
CA CYS A 444 27.85 -3.47 21.18
C CYS A 444 26.60 -4.35 21.05
N VAL A 445 25.43 -3.71 21.05
CA VAL A 445 24.11 -4.34 20.88
C VAL A 445 23.91 -4.75 19.43
N GLY A 446 24.33 -3.89 18.50
CA GLY A 446 24.29 -4.11 17.07
C GLY A 446 24.71 -2.89 16.26
N VAL A 447 24.61 -3.01 14.94
CA VAL A 447 24.90 -1.96 13.95
C VAL A 447 23.65 -1.57 13.15
N VAL A 448 23.66 -0.33 12.67
CA VAL A 448 22.66 0.29 11.79
C VAL A 448 23.38 1.05 10.68
N GLU A 449 22.83 1.04 9.46
CA GLU A 449 23.38 1.79 8.33
C GLU A 449 22.88 3.22 8.47
N ALA A 450 23.76 4.20 8.28
CA ALA A 450 23.42 5.59 8.60
C ALA A 450 22.21 6.11 7.80
N GLU A 451 22.02 5.61 6.58
CA GLU A 451 20.87 5.91 5.72
C GLU A 451 19.55 5.30 6.24
N ASP A 452 19.60 4.13 6.90
CA ASP A 452 18.43 3.47 7.49
C ASP A 452 17.81 4.29 8.65
N LEU A 453 18.49 5.33 9.13
CA LEU A 453 17.92 6.27 10.08
C LEU A 453 16.75 7.07 9.51
N TRP A 454 16.65 7.27 8.19
CA TRP A 454 15.59 8.08 7.58
C TRP A 454 14.35 7.29 7.20
N GLY A 455 14.54 6.03 6.78
CA GLY A 455 13.49 5.27 6.10
C GLY A 455 13.42 5.67 4.62
N GLU A 456 13.97 4.82 3.75
CA GLU A 456 13.94 4.97 2.28
C GLU A 456 13.53 3.65 1.60
#